data_AF-A0A529NUX9-F1
#
_entry.id   AF-A0A529NUX9-F1
#
_cell.length_a   1.000
_cell.length_b   1.000
_cell.length_c   1.000
_cell.angle_alpha   90.00
_cell.angle_beta   90.00
_cell.angle_gamma   90.00
#
_symmetry.space_group_name_H-M   'P 1'
#
loop_
_entity.id
_entity.type
_entity.pdbx_description
1 polymer ?
#
loop_
_entity_poly.entity_id
_entity_poly.type
_entity_poly.pdbx_seq_one_letter_code
_entity_poly.pdbx_strand_id
1 'polypeptide(L)'
;MGYVSMFPIGSRMRANVFVYHGDIRHPWCQEVRTSPLSALYAAMPRLKRLLGDAVVSSDVQIRPVDLYAAQNHEQQPGLVLAGDSFATSDPAAGTGLNKVLTDVDRLCHHIPTWLATPGMGVEKIQTYYSDPVKVACDEWSLAEASYNRSLASDTTLLWRIRRMGRIGLDMMGISIPQLRLAASAFVGEQAELGGIDSVVDL
;
A
#
# COMPACT_ATOMS: atom_id res chain seq x y z
N MET A 1 -7.20 6.15 12.85
CA MET A 1 -6.54 4.83 12.89
C MET A 1 -6.58 4.22 11.49
N GLY A 2 -5.48 3.62 11.03
CA GLY A 2 -5.45 2.91 9.75
C GLY A 2 -6.03 1.51 9.92
N TYR A 3 -5.30 0.62 10.57
CA TYR A 3 -5.78 -0.73 10.92
C TYR A 3 -5.00 -1.34 12.09
N VAL A 4 -5.55 -2.44 12.62
CA VAL A 4 -4.84 -3.36 13.50
C VAL A 4 -4.98 -4.77 12.94
N SER A 5 -3.86 -5.46 12.76
CA SER A 5 -3.84 -6.88 12.41
C SER A 5 -3.22 -7.69 13.54
N MET A 6 -3.82 -8.83 13.82
CA MET A 6 -3.44 -9.72 14.90
C MET A 6 -3.38 -11.15 14.38
N PHE A 7 -2.26 -11.83 14.60
CA PHE A 7 -2.08 -13.21 14.18
C PHE A 7 -1.16 -13.97 15.15
N PRO A 8 -1.40 -15.28 15.35
CA PRO A 8 -0.61 -16.08 16.27
C PRO A 8 0.81 -16.33 15.72
N ILE A 9 1.80 -16.29 16.60
CA ILE A 9 3.18 -16.73 16.38
C ILE A 9 3.56 -17.63 17.57
N GLY A 10 3.53 -18.95 17.36
CA GLY A 10 3.69 -19.92 18.44
C GLY A 10 2.61 -19.74 19.50
N SER A 11 3.02 -19.54 20.76
CA SER A 11 2.11 -19.31 21.89
C SER A 11 1.74 -17.83 22.11
N ARG A 12 2.18 -16.91 21.24
CA ARG A 12 1.96 -15.46 21.40
C ARG A 12 1.12 -14.90 20.26
N MET A 13 0.46 -13.79 20.50
CA MET A 13 -0.23 -13.00 19.47
C MET A 13 0.67 -11.84 19.04
N ARG A 14 0.96 -11.71 17.75
CA ARG A 14 1.60 -10.50 17.22
C ARG A 14 0.51 -9.53 16.79
N ALA A 15 0.63 -8.28 17.22
CA ALA A 15 -0.20 -7.18 16.77
C ALA A 15 0.63 -6.21 15.94
N ASN A 16 0.19 -5.91 14.73
CA ASN A 16 0.70 -4.78 13.95
C ASN A 16 -0.37 -3.69 13.95
N VAL A 17 0.04 -2.47 14.28
CA VAL A 17 -0.86 -1.31 14.40
C VAL A 17 -0.35 -0.23 13.48
N PHE A 18 -1.19 0.21 12.55
CA PHE A 18 -0.88 1.30 11.63
C PHE A 18 -1.81 2.49 11.86
N VAL A 19 -1.19 3.66 11.95
CA VAL A 19 -1.84 4.91 12.29
C VAL A 19 -1.31 6.03 11.40
N TYR A 20 -2.17 7.01 11.13
CA TYR A 20 -1.78 8.23 10.44
C TYR A 20 -1.72 9.35 11.48
N HIS A 21 -0.50 9.69 11.89
CA HIS A 21 -0.21 10.90 12.65
C HIS A 21 0.76 11.76 11.84
N GLY A 22 0.64 13.08 11.95
CA GLY A 22 1.50 14.00 11.21
C GLY A 22 2.95 14.07 11.73
N ASP A 23 3.21 13.57 12.95
CA ASP A 23 4.53 13.61 13.59
C ASP A 23 4.74 12.37 14.47
N ILE A 24 5.94 11.78 14.43
CA ILE A 24 6.34 10.67 15.30
C ILE A 24 6.39 11.05 16.79
N ARG A 25 6.56 12.35 17.09
CA ARG A 25 6.54 12.92 18.45
C ARG A 25 5.13 13.12 18.99
N HIS A 26 4.10 12.73 18.24
CA HIS A 26 2.73 12.80 18.70
C HIS A 26 2.58 12.09 20.07
N PRO A 27 1.93 12.68 21.08
CA PRO A 27 1.85 12.11 22.43
C PRO A 27 1.33 10.67 22.47
N TRP A 28 0.41 10.34 21.57
CA TRP A 28 -0.10 8.97 21.42
C TRP A 28 1.01 7.94 21.14
N CYS A 29 2.03 8.29 20.35
CA CYS A 29 3.16 7.40 20.09
C CYS A 29 4.00 7.14 21.35
N GLN A 30 4.05 8.09 22.29
CA GLN A 30 4.69 7.88 23.58
C GLN A 30 3.82 6.98 24.47
N GLU A 31 2.51 7.24 24.52
CA GLU A 31 1.56 6.41 25.28
C GLU A 31 1.56 4.96 24.81
N VAL A 32 1.65 4.72 23.51
CA VAL A 32 1.75 3.36 22.95
C VAL A 32 3.04 2.67 23.35
N ARG A 33 4.16 3.40 23.52
CA ARG A 33 5.41 2.79 24.01
C ARG A 33 5.33 2.41 25.47
N THR A 34 4.72 3.25 26.31
CA THR A 34 4.71 3.06 27.77
C THR A 34 3.51 2.27 28.28
N SER A 35 2.38 2.31 27.57
CA SER A 35 1.10 1.70 27.97
C SER A 35 0.27 1.28 26.74
N PRO A 36 0.79 0.37 25.90
CA PRO A 36 0.20 -0.01 24.60
C PRO A 36 -1.26 -0.46 24.68
N LEU A 37 -1.61 -1.36 25.60
CA LEU A 37 -2.99 -1.86 25.70
C LEU A 37 -3.96 -0.77 26.13
N SER A 38 -3.55 0.12 27.03
CA SER A 38 -4.37 1.27 27.44
C SER A 38 -4.66 2.18 26.23
N ALA A 39 -3.62 2.57 25.50
CA ALA A 39 -3.74 3.41 24.31
C ALA A 39 -4.63 2.77 23.24
N LEU A 40 -4.50 1.44 23.03
CA LEU A 40 -5.31 0.71 22.07
C LEU A 40 -6.77 0.56 22.52
N TYR A 41 -7.04 0.33 23.80
CA TYR A 41 -8.40 0.25 24.34
C TYR A 41 -9.10 1.60 24.34
N ALA A 42 -8.38 2.70 24.58
CA ALA A 42 -8.91 4.04 24.41
C ALA A 42 -9.29 4.32 22.95
N ALA A 43 -8.42 3.94 22.00
CA ALA A 43 -8.67 4.14 20.57
C ALA A 43 -9.73 3.18 20.00
N MET A 44 -9.83 1.96 20.52
CA MET A 44 -10.72 0.90 20.06
C MET A 44 -11.35 0.18 21.27
N PRO A 45 -12.40 0.75 21.91
CA PRO A 45 -12.96 0.20 23.14
C PRO A 45 -13.47 -1.25 23.02
N ARG A 46 -13.91 -1.65 21.82
CA ARG A 46 -14.38 -3.02 21.55
C ARG A 46 -13.23 -4.04 21.46
N LEU A 47 -11.98 -3.59 21.31
CA LEU A 47 -10.81 -4.47 21.22
C LEU A 47 -10.57 -5.22 22.54
N LYS A 48 -10.83 -4.59 23.69
CA LYS A 48 -10.70 -5.24 25.00
C LYS A 48 -11.55 -6.50 25.11
N ARG A 49 -12.74 -6.49 24.49
CA ARG A 49 -13.63 -7.65 24.46
C ARG A 49 -13.09 -8.80 23.59
N LEU A 50 -12.26 -8.49 22.59
CA LEU A 50 -11.65 -9.50 21.71
C LEU A 50 -10.36 -10.08 22.32
N LEU A 51 -9.57 -9.25 23.00
CA LEU A 51 -8.28 -9.65 23.56
C LEU A 51 -8.37 -10.19 24.99
N GLY A 52 -9.41 -9.86 25.73
CA GLY A 52 -9.50 -10.17 27.16
C GLY A 52 -8.38 -9.49 27.96
N ASP A 53 -7.91 -10.17 29.00
CA ASP A 53 -6.82 -9.71 29.87
C ASP A 53 -5.45 -10.01 29.26
N ALA A 54 -5.23 -9.52 28.03
CA ALA A 54 -3.96 -9.64 27.35
C ALA A 54 -2.84 -8.92 28.12
N VAL A 55 -1.62 -9.45 28.01
CA VAL A 55 -0.39 -8.84 28.55
C VAL A 55 0.58 -8.64 27.40
N VAL A 56 1.27 -7.49 27.40
CA VAL A 56 2.32 -7.22 26.41
C VAL A 56 3.59 -7.96 26.81
N SER A 57 4.03 -8.89 25.95
CA SER A 57 5.16 -9.79 26.23
C SER A 57 6.51 -9.30 25.70
N SER A 58 6.57 -8.12 25.06
CA SER A 58 7.77 -7.60 24.42
C SER A 58 7.70 -6.09 24.24
N ASP A 59 8.85 -5.44 24.04
CA ASP A 59 8.92 -4.02 23.72
C ASP A 59 8.15 -3.67 22.44
N VAL A 60 7.53 -2.50 22.46
CA VAL A 60 6.79 -1.97 21.31
C VAL A 60 7.75 -1.30 20.34
N GLN A 61 7.80 -1.82 19.12
CA GLN A 61 8.61 -1.25 18.04
C GLN A 61 7.77 -0.26 17.24
N ILE A 62 8.16 1.01 17.24
CA ILE A 62 7.51 2.07 16.46
C ILE A 62 8.43 2.51 15.34
N ARG A 63 7.91 2.53 14.11
CA ARG A 63 8.63 2.99 12.92
C ARG A 63 7.81 4.07 12.20
N PRO A 64 8.39 5.24 11.89
CA PRO A 64 7.75 6.17 10.97
C PRO A 64 7.75 5.58 9.57
N VAL A 65 6.71 5.89 8.80
CA VAL A 65 6.61 5.55 7.39
C VAL A 65 6.18 6.80 6.65
N ASP A 66 7.09 7.33 5.84
CA ASP A 66 6.84 8.48 4.99
C ASP A 66 6.66 8.03 3.54
N LEU A 67 5.69 8.62 2.86
CA LEU A 67 5.51 8.44 1.43
C LEU A 67 6.46 9.38 0.68
N TYR A 68 7.34 8.82 -0.14
CA TYR A 68 8.24 9.58 -0.99
C TYR A 68 8.39 8.91 -2.35
N ALA A 69 8.87 9.68 -3.33
CA ALA A 69 9.30 9.20 -4.63
C ALA A 69 10.61 9.87 -5.01
N ALA A 70 11.56 9.11 -5.53
CA ALA A 70 12.83 9.60 -6.02
C ALA A 70 12.61 10.49 -7.26
N GLN A 71 13.32 11.62 -7.31
CA GLN A 71 13.27 12.56 -8.44
C GLN A 71 14.55 12.46 -9.28
N ASN A 72 14.49 12.94 -10.53
CA ASN A 72 15.62 12.96 -11.47
C ASN A 72 16.26 11.58 -11.74
N HIS A 73 15.54 10.50 -11.42
CA HIS A 73 15.99 9.11 -11.57
C HIS A 73 16.16 8.72 -13.04
N GLU A 74 15.32 9.26 -13.92
CA GLU A 74 15.35 9.05 -15.36
C GLU A 74 16.59 9.65 -16.04
N GLN A 75 17.28 10.59 -15.37
CA GLN A 75 18.47 11.27 -15.90
C GLN A 75 19.78 10.57 -15.49
N GLN A 76 19.71 9.46 -14.76
CA GLN A 76 20.89 8.74 -14.26
C GLN A 76 21.21 7.54 -15.17
N PRO A 77 22.20 7.65 -16.08
CA PRO A 77 22.57 6.53 -16.94
C PRO A 77 23.10 5.37 -16.10
N GLY A 78 22.67 4.15 -16.41
CA GLY A 78 23.12 2.94 -15.71
C GLY A 78 22.49 2.66 -14.35
N LEU A 79 21.58 3.52 -13.86
CA LEU A 79 20.96 3.36 -12.55
C LEU A 79 19.45 3.16 -12.67
N VAL A 80 18.93 2.14 -12.00
CA VAL A 80 17.49 1.94 -11.82
C VAL A 80 17.19 1.78 -10.33
N LEU A 81 16.09 2.40 -9.90
CA LEU A 81 15.50 2.23 -8.58
C LEU A 81 14.24 1.36 -8.70
N ALA A 82 14.08 0.45 -7.76
CA ALA A 82 12.95 -0.49 -7.70
C ALA A 82 12.36 -0.60 -6.29
N GLY A 83 11.06 -0.82 -6.23
CA GLY A 83 10.29 -0.89 -4.99
C GLY A 83 10.45 0.37 -4.16
N ASP A 84 10.64 0.20 -2.85
CA ASP A 84 10.75 1.31 -1.91
C ASP A 84 11.95 2.22 -2.16
N SER A 85 13.00 1.76 -2.87
CA SER A 85 14.12 2.64 -3.26
C SER A 85 13.72 3.69 -4.29
N PHE A 86 12.69 3.41 -5.10
CA PHE A 86 12.12 4.35 -6.05
C PHE A 86 11.01 5.17 -5.39
N ALA A 87 9.98 4.50 -4.86
CA ALA A 87 8.85 5.15 -4.21
C ALA A 87 8.23 4.23 -3.17
N THR A 88 8.02 4.73 -1.97
CA THR A 88 7.41 3.95 -0.89
C THR A 88 5.91 3.80 -1.07
N SER A 89 5.38 2.73 -0.48
CA SER A 89 3.93 2.46 -0.43
C SER A 89 3.38 2.65 0.97
N ASP A 90 2.06 2.83 1.06
CA ASP A 90 1.36 2.85 2.33
C ASP A 90 1.12 1.41 2.82
N PRO A 91 1.66 1.00 3.99
CA PRO A 91 1.43 -0.33 4.53
C PRO A 91 -0.04 -0.66 4.82
N ALA A 92 -0.91 0.35 4.96
CA ALA A 92 -2.35 0.15 5.10
C ALA A 92 -3.06 -0.08 3.77
N ALA A 93 -2.47 0.36 2.65
CA ALA A 93 -2.94 0.02 1.32
C ALA A 93 -2.53 -1.41 0.92
N GLY A 94 -1.43 -1.92 1.48
CA GLY A 94 -0.98 -3.30 1.22
C GLY A 94 -0.44 -3.53 -0.19
N THR A 95 -0.06 -2.47 -0.90
CA THR A 95 0.34 -2.49 -2.32
C THR A 95 1.84 -2.67 -2.55
N GLY A 96 2.66 -2.63 -1.50
CA GLY A 96 4.13 -2.62 -1.63
C GLY A 96 4.72 -3.84 -2.32
N LEU A 97 4.16 -5.04 -2.06
CA LEU A 97 4.62 -6.25 -2.73
C LEU A 97 4.31 -6.22 -4.24
N ASN A 98 3.14 -5.72 -4.62
CA ASN A 98 2.77 -5.54 -6.03
C ASN A 98 3.76 -4.60 -6.72
N LYS A 99 4.11 -3.47 -6.11
CA LYS A 99 5.09 -2.53 -6.68
C LYS A 99 6.43 -3.20 -6.96
N VAL A 100 7.06 -3.82 -5.96
CA VAL A 100 8.40 -4.39 -6.12
C VAL A 100 8.41 -5.56 -7.10
N LEU A 101 7.35 -6.39 -7.11
CA LEU A 101 7.25 -7.50 -8.05
C LEU A 101 7.01 -7.01 -9.48
N THR A 102 6.16 -6.00 -9.68
CA THR A 102 5.98 -5.35 -10.99
C THR A 102 7.28 -4.73 -11.48
N ASP A 103 8.02 -4.02 -10.62
CA ASP A 103 9.31 -3.43 -11.00
C ASP A 103 10.32 -4.49 -11.45
N VAL A 104 10.45 -5.59 -10.70
CA VAL A 104 11.34 -6.71 -11.05
C VAL A 104 10.90 -7.36 -12.37
N ASP A 105 9.61 -7.64 -12.52
CA ASP A 105 9.06 -8.23 -13.72
C ASP A 105 9.30 -7.33 -14.96
N ARG A 106 9.04 -6.03 -14.86
CA ARG A 106 9.32 -5.07 -15.94
C ARG A 106 10.82 -4.99 -16.25
N LEU A 107 11.68 -4.95 -15.24
CA LEU A 107 13.12 -5.00 -15.43
C LEU A 107 13.57 -6.25 -16.20
N CYS A 108 12.99 -7.41 -15.91
CA CYS A 108 13.29 -8.65 -16.64
C CYS A 108 12.92 -8.57 -18.14
N HIS A 109 11.94 -7.75 -18.52
CA HIS A 109 11.57 -7.52 -19.92
C HIS A 109 12.52 -6.50 -20.61
N HIS A 110 12.97 -5.47 -19.89
CA HIS A 110 13.77 -4.38 -20.47
C HIS A 110 15.28 -4.67 -20.54
N ILE A 111 15.83 -5.31 -19.51
CA ILE A 111 17.28 -5.57 -19.39
C ILE A 111 17.85 -6.31 -20.61
N PRO A 112 17.22 -7.37 -21.17
CA PRO A 112 17.75 -8.04 -22.36
C PRO A 112 17.91 -7.11 -23.56
N THR A 113 16.91 -6.26 -23.81
CA THR A 113 16.93 -5.26 -24.90
C THR A 113 18.02 -4.21 -24.66
N TRP A 114 18.19 -3.77 -23.42
CA TRP A 114 19.25 -2.83 -23.06
C TRP A 114 20.64 -3.40 -23.29
N LEU A 115 20.84 -4.69 -23.00
CA LEU A 115 22.12 -5.36 -23.15
C LEU A 115 22.43 -5.77 -24.61
N ALA A 116 21.44 -5.71 -25.51
CA ALA A 116 21.64 -6.03 -26.93
C ALA A 116 22.53 -5.02 -27.67
N THR A 117 22.69 -3.80 -27.14
CA THR A 117 23.58 -2.78 -27.68
C THR A 117 24.52 -2.24 -26.59
N PRO A 118 25.74 -1.77 -26.94
CA PRO A 118 26.66 -1.20 -25.95
C PRO A 118 26.08 0.01 -25.21
N GLY A 119 26.58 0.24 -24.00
CA GLY A 119 26.22 1.40 -23.17
C GLY A 119 24.90 1.24 -22.42
N MET A 120 24.69 2.12 -21.44
CA MET A 120 23.46 2.18 -20.63
C MET A 120 23.00 3.64 -20.49
N GLY A 121 22.71 4.26 -21.64
CA GLY A 121 22.29 5.65 -21.71
C GLY A 121 20.90 5.88 -21.14
N VAL A 122 20.58 7.16 -20.96
CA VAL A 122 19.30 7.63 -20.43
C VAL A 122 18.12 7.09 -21.24
N GLU A 123 18.26 6.98 -22.55
CA GLU A 123 17.24 6.46 -23.45
C GLU A 123 16.80 5.03 -23.10
N LYS A 124 17.73 4.17 -22.66
CA LYS A 124 17.41 2.81 -22.21
C LYS A 124 16.68 2.87 -20.88
N ILE A 125 17.25 3.59 -19.91
CA ILE A 125 16.68 3.71 -18.56
C ILE A 125 15.25 4.29 -18.60
N GLN A 126 14.99 5.26 -19.48
CA GLN A 126 13.67 5.85 -19.68
C GLN A 126 12.62 4.83 -20.08
N THR A 127 12.96 3.80 -20.87
CA THR A 127 11.98 2.76 -21.27
C THR A 127 11.39 1.98 -20.10
N TYR A 128 12.14 1.84 -19.00
CA TYR A 128 11.62 1.23 -17.77
C TYR A 128 10.69 2.18 -17.03
N TYR A 129 11.08 3.44 -16.86
CA TYR A 129 10.27 4.40 -16.11
C TYR A 129 9.00 4.84 -16.87
N SER A 130 9.00 4.76 -18.19
CA SER A 130 7.83 5.01 -19.05
C SER A 130 7.02 3.75 -19.37
N ASP A 131 7.39 2.59 -18.80
CA ASP A 131 6.63 1.35 -19.00
C ASP A 131 5.21 1.53 -18.46
N PRO A 132 4.16 1.35 -19.29
CA PRO A 132 2.79 1.65 -18.91
C PRO A 132 2.30 0.76 -17.75
N VAL A 133 2.78 -0.47 -17.63
CA VAL A 133 2.40 -1.37 -16.53
C VAL A 133 3.03 -0.91 -15.23
N LYS A 134 4.30 -0.47 -15.26
CA LYS A 134 4.95 0.14 -14.11
C LYS A 134 4.21 1.40 -13.66
N VAL A 135 3.98 2.34 -14.58
CA VAL A 135 3.33 3.63 -14.30
C VAL A 135 1.94 3.40 -13.68
N ALA A 136 1.13 2.52 -14.28
CA ALA A 136 -0.20 2.19 -13.75
C ALA A 136 -0.14 1.61 -12.33
N CYS A 137 0.82 0.71 -12.05
CA CYS A 137 1.01 0.13 -10.72
C CYS A 137 1.42 1.21 -9.69
N ASP A 138 2.31 2.13 -10.07
CA ASP A 138 2.79 3.21 -9.21
C ASP A 138 1.68 4.22 -8.90
N GLU A 139 0.92 4.64 -9.91
CA GLU A 139 -0.24 5.54 -9.75
C GLU A 139 -1.34 4.92 -8.90
N TRP A 140 -1.69 3.66 -9.15
CA TRP A 140 -2.68 2.93 -8.36
C TRP A 140 -2.25 2.85 -6.88
N SER A 141 -0.99 2.52 -6.61
CA SER A 141 -0.50 2.46 -5.24
C SER A 141 -0.56 3.81 -4.53
N LEU A 142 -0.25 4.91 -5.24
CA LEU A 142 -0.32 6.26 -4.67
C LEU A 142 -1.78 6.68 -4.41
N ALA A 143 -2.69 6.30 -5.29
CA ALA A 143 -4.12 6.55 -5.14
C ALA A 143 -4.69 5.80 -3.91
N GLU A 144 -4.35 4.53 -3.72
CA GLU A 144 -4.78 3.75 -2.54
C GLU A 144 -4.20 4.32 -1.24
N ALA A 145 -2.94 4.74 -1.24
CA ALA A 145 -2.33 5.41 -0.09
C ALA A 145 -3.08 6.70 0.29
N SER A 146 -3.38 7.54 -0.72
CA SER A 146 -4.13 8.79 -0.52
C SER A 146 -5.55 8.52 -0.02
N TYR A 147 -6.23 7.54 -0.60
CA TYR A 147 -7.58 7.12 -0.21
C TYR A 147 -7.61 6.64 1.25
N ASN A 148 -6.70 5.75 1.65
CA ASN A 148 -6.67 5.18 3.00
C ASN A 148 -6.34 6.25 4.05
N ARG A 149 -5.40 7.15 3.75
CA ARG A 149 -5.12 8.31 4.60
C ARG A 149 -6.38 9.17 4.80
N SER A 150 -7.05 9.58 3.72
CA SER A 150 -8.27 10.39 3.82
C SER A 150 -9.39 9.65 4.55
N LEU A 151 -9.58 8.36 4.29
CA LEU A 151 -10.56 7.55 5.01
C LEU A 151 -10.27 7.54 6.52
N ALA A 152 -9.00 7.51 6.92
CA ALA A 152 -8.60 7.43 8.32
C ALA A 152 -8.55 8.78 9.06
N SER A 153 -8.20 9.89 8.38
CA SER A 153 -7.93 11.18 9.03
C SER A 153 -8.85 12.34 8.61
N ASP A 154 -9.50 12.27 7.45
CA ASP A 154 -10.32 13.38 6.96
C ASP A 154 -11.63 13.50 7.77
N THR A 155 -11.96 14.72 8.17
CA THR A 155 -13.12 15.05 9.02
C THR A 155 -14.28 15.70 8.28
N THR A 156 -14.17 15.93 6.96
CA THR A 156 -15.25 16.48 6.14
C THR A 156 -16.47 15.54 6.08
N LEU A 157 -17.64 16.10 5.75
CA LEU A 157 -18.91 15.36 5.73
C LEU A 157 -18.87 14.15 4.78
N LEU A 158 -18.26 14.32 3.61
CA LEU A 158 -18.12 13.26 2.60
C LEU A 158 -17.41 12.03 3.17
N TRP A 159 -16.27 12.22 3.84
CA TRP A 159 -15.49 11.12 4.41
C TRP A 159 -16.12 10.49 5.65
N ARG A 160 -16.89 11.27 6.43
CA ARG A 160 -17.73 10.72 7.51
C ARG A 160 -18.79 9.78 6.96
N ILE A 161 -19.51 10.19 5.91
CA ILE A 161 -20.53 9.36 5.24
C ILE A 161 -19.88 8.09 4.68
N ARG A 162 -18.73 8.20 4.00
CA ARG A 162 -17.99 7.04 3.49
C ARG A 162 -17.59 6.04 4.59
N ARG A 163 -17.09 6.53 5.73
CA ARG A 163 -16.77 5.65 6.88
C ARG A 163 -18.01 4.95 7.43
N MET A 164 -19.12 5.67 7.61
CA MET A 164 -20.37 5.06 8.08
C MET A 164 -20.93 4.04 7.10
N GLY A 165 -20.89 4.34 5.80
CA GLY A 165 -21.29 3.41 4.74
C GLY A 165 -20.47 2.12 4.78
N ARG A 166 -19.14 2.23 4.96
CA ARG A 166 -18.26 1.06 5.11
C ARG A 166 -18.64 0.20 6.32
N ILE A 167 -18.81 0.83 7.49
CA ILE A 167 -19.23 0.12 8.70
C ILE A 167 -20.59 -0.56 8.50
N GLY A 168 -21.53 0.11 7.83
CA GLY A 168 -22.85 -0.45 7.50
C GLY A 168 -22.76 -1.69 6.61
N LEU A 169 -21.94 -1.65 5.55
CA LEU A 169 -21.69 -2.79 4.67
C LEU A 169 -21.02 -3.95 5.39
N ASP A 170 -20.00 -3.66 6.21
CA ASP A 170 -19.31 -4.68 7.03
C ASP A 170 -20.28 -5.34 8.03
N MET A 171 -21.22 -4.58 8.63
CA MET A 171 -22.27 -5.12 9.50
C MET A 171 -23.28 -6.02 8.75
N MET A 172 -23.47 -5.78 7.44
CA MET A 172 -24.29 -6.63 6.57
C MET A 172 -23.53 -7.85 6.04
N GLY A 173 -22.27 -8.05 6.45
CA GLY A 173 -21.43 -9.16 5.99
C GLY A 173 -20.86 -8.95 4.58
N ILE A 174 -20.98 -7.74 4.01
CA ILE A 174 -20.47 -7.41 2.69
C ILE A 174 -19.04 -6.87 2.86
N SER A 175 -18.03 -7.73 2.66
CA SER A 175 -16.64 -7.28 2.77
C SER A 175 -16.25 -6.45 1.53
N ILE A 176 -16.03 -5.14 1.74
CA ILE A 176 -15.58 -4.21 0.68
C ILE A 176 -14.26 -4.61 -0.01
N PRO A 177 -13.29 -5.27 0.66
CA PRO A 177 -12.09 -5.76 -0.02
C PRO A 177 -12.41 -6.72 -1.18
N GLN A 178 -13.44 -7.56 -1.06
CA GLN A 178 -13.86 -8.48 -2.13
C GLN A 178 -14.51 -7.73 -3.31
N LEU A 179 -15.28 -6.67 -3.04
CA LEU A 179 -15.86 -5.83 -4.09
C LEU A 179 -14.80 -5.02 -4.85
N ARG A 180 -13.75 -4.55 -4.17
CA ARG A 180 -12.63 -3.85 -4.83
C ARG A 180 -11.74 -4.80 -5.62
N LEU A 181 -11.42 -5.99 -5.09
CA LEU A 181 -10.69 -7.02 -5.84
C LEU A 181 -11.47 -7.44 -7.09
N ALA A 182 -12.79 -7.64 -6.95
CA ALA A 182 -13.67 -7.99 -8.07
C ALA A 182 -13.77 -6.84 -9.09
N ALA A 183 -13.84 -5.58 -8.65
CA ALA A 183 -13.86 -4.43 -9.55
C ALA A 183 -12.51 -4.21 -10.25
N SER A 184 -11.38 -4.40 -9.56
CA SER A 184 -10.04 -4.32 -10.18
C SER A 184 -9.76 -5.50 -11.12
N ALA A 185 -10.26 -6.69 -10.80
CA ALA A 185 -10.21 -7.84 -11.70
C ALA A 185 -11.08 -7.61 -12.95
N PHE A 186 -12.28 -7.05 -12.79
CA PHE A 186 -13.14 -6.68 -13.93
C PHE A 186 -12.51 -5.62 -14.83
N VAL A 187 -11.81 -4.63 -14.26
CA VAL A 187 -11.10 -3.61 -15.04
C VAL A 187 -9.85 -4.18 -15.71
N GLY A 188 -9.13 -5.11 -15.08
CA GLY A 188 -8.01 -5.82 -15.69
C GLY A 188 -8.44 -6.76 -16.83
N GLU A 189 -9.55 -7.48 -16.66
CA GLU A 189 -10.10 -8.41 -17.65
C GLU A 189 -10.70 -7.67 -18.87
N GLN A 190 -11.30 -6.48 -18.67
CA GLN A 190 -11.72 -5.61 -19.77
C GLN A 190 -10.53 -5.00 -20.54
N ALA A 191 -9.39 -4.78 -19.89
CA ALA A 191 -8.18 -4.29 -20.57
C ALA A 191 -7.51 -5.38 -21.42
N GLU A 192 -7.57 -6.65 -21.00
CA GLU A 192 -7.07 -7.80 -21.79
C GLU A 192 -8.04 -8.19 -22.93
N LEU A 193 -9.36 -8.07 -22.72
CA LEU A 193 -10.36 -8.38 -23.75
C LEU A 193 -10.57 -7.25 -24.77
N GLY A 194 -10.15 -6.01 -24.47
CA GLY A 194 -10.19 -4.88 -25.41
C GLY A 194 -9.04 -4.85 -26.43
N GLY A 195 -8.06 -5.77 -26.31
CA GLY A 195 -6.88 -5.85 -27.18
C GLY A 195 -6.97 -6.87 -28.32
N ILE A 196 -8.06 -7.62 -28.42
CA ILE A 196 -8.26 -8.65 -29.45
C ILE A 196 -9.54 -8.30 -30.21
N ASP A 197 -9.44 -7.39 -31.17
CA ASP A 197 -10.27 -7.38 -32.40
C ASP A 197 -9.89 -6.16 -33.27
N SER A 198 -8.86 -6.34 -34.10
CA SER A 198 -8.78 -5.72 -35.43
C SER A 198 -7.56 -6.24 -36.20
N VAL A 199 -7.63 -7.52 -36.58
CA VAL A 199 -6.94 -8.00 -37.79
C VAL A 199 -8.05 -8.50 -38.71
N VAL A 200 -8.59 -7.58 -39.50
CA VAL A 200 -9.40 -7.93 -40.68
C VAL A 200 -8.40 -8.15 -41.80
N ASP A 201 -8.41 -9.38 -42.34
CA ASP A 201 -7.77 -9.73 -43.61
C ASP A 201 -8.14 -8.70 -44.69
N LEU A 202 -7.11 -8.04 -45.23
CA LEU A 202 -6.83 -7.77 -46.65
C LEU A 202 -5.49 -7.03 -46.81
#